data_AF-A0A942FQM8-F1
#
_entry.id   AF-A0A942FQM8-F1
#
_cell.length_a   1.000
_cell.length_b   1.000
_cell.length_c   1.000
_cell.angle_alpha   90.00
_cell.angle_beta   90.00
_cell.angle_gamma   90.00
#
_symmetry.space_group_name_H-M   'P 1'
#
loop_
_entity.id
_entity.type
_entity.pdbx_description
1 polymer ?
#
loop_
_entity_poly.entity_id
_entity_poly.type
_entity_poly.pdbx_seq_one_letter_code
_entity_poly.pdbx_strand_id
1 'polypeptide(L)'
;MTTDAPILELSTLAAQRKDILLRWSGEPDGKLYPIVEVEDLDLDQQAEIARYGDIIKTLDDKKRANDITPAEAKKLAHAISRLVRFMLPSLEDQAFDELSDGAKVKILEAFLLASPDLLKSVEASRGKSKRKTSASR
;
A
#
# COMPACT_ATOMS: atom_id res chain seq x y z
N MET A 1 -10.40 26.54 12.51
CA MET A 1 -9.13 25.78 12.57
C MET A 1 -9.16 24.82 11.40
N THR A 2 -8.43 25.13 10.33
CA THR A 2 -8.31 24.28 9.15
C THR A 2 -7.17 23.31 9.41
N THR A 3 -7.50 22.05 9.64
CA THR A 3 -6.52 20.97 9.67
C THR A 3 -6.05 20.75 8.24
N ASP A 4 -4.86 21.27 7.92
CA ASP A 4 -4.23 21.11 6.63
C ASP A 4 -3.80 19.66 6.43
N ALA A 5 -4.37 19.01 5.43
CA ALA A 5 -4.01 17.64 5.09
C ALA A 5 -2.56 17.57 4.58
N PRO A 6 -1.83 16.49 4.88
CA PRO A 6 -0.44 16.31 4.45
C PRO A 6 -0.34 16.29 2.93
N ILE A 7 0.63 17.05 2.40
CA ILE A 7 0.92 17.13 0.97
C ILE A 7 2.03 16.13 0.67
N LEU A 8 1.71 15.15 -0.19
CA LEU A 8 2.70 14.19 -0.67
C LEU A 8 3.45 14.77 -1.87
N GLU A 9 4.74 15.06 -1.69
CA GLU A 9 5.62 15.44 -2.78
C GLU A 9 6.34 14.23 -3.38
N LEU A 10 5.79 13.77 -4.51
CA LEU A 10 6.36 12.68 -5.32
C LEU A 10 7.47 13.17 -6.28
N SER A 11 8.08 14.33 -6.03
CA SER A 11 8.87 15.12 -7.00
C SER A 11 10.10 14.43 -7.60
N THR A 12 10.36 13.18 -7.24
CA THR A 12 11.62 12.51 -7.53
C THR A 12 11.48 10.97 -7.59
N LEU A 13 10.31 10.43 -7.98
CA LEU A 13 10.03 9.00 -8.19
C LEU A 13 11.15 8.28 -8.99
N ALA A 14 12.14 7.74 -8.29
CA ALA A 14 13.16 6.85 -8.81
C ALA A 14 12.84 5.42 -8.33
N ALA A 15 13.09 4.42 -9.16
CA ALA A 15 12.74 3.00 -8.92
C ALA A 15 13.46 2.31 -7.74
N GLN A 16 14.11 3.07 -6.84
CA GLN A 16 14.92 2.58 -5.72
C GLN A 16 14.66 3.37 -4.43
N ARG A 17 13.48 3.99 -4.29
CA ARG A 17 13.18 4.81 -3.12
C ARG A 17 12.99 3.95 -1.87
N LYS A 18 13.93 4.07 -0.94
CA LYS A 18 13.80 3.54 0.43
C LYS A 18 13.01 4.47 1.35
N ASP A 19 12.69 5.70 0.92
CA ASP A 19 12.04 6.71 1.77
C ASP A 19 10.91 7.46 1.04
N ILE A 20 9.94 7.96 1.81
CA ILE A 20 8.86 8.86 1.37
C ILE A 20 8.95 10.18 2.15
N LEU A 21 8.94 11.30 1.41
CA LEU A 21 8.84 12.63 2.01
C LEU A 21 7.37 12.99 2.26
N LEU A 22 7.00 13.17 3.53
CA LEU A 22 5.70 13.71 3.93
C LEU A 22 5.88 15.14 4.43
N ARG A 23 5.04 16.06 3.92
CA ARG A 23 5.02 17.48 4.32
C ARG A 23 3.70 17.85 4.95
N TRP A 24 3.77 18.69 5.98
CA TRP A 24 2.62 19.29 6.65
C TRP A 24 2.73 20.82 6.56
N SER A 25 1.64 21.56 6.75
CA SER A 25 1.71 23.02 6.73
C SER A 25 2.55 23.60 7.87
N GLY A 26 2.62 22.91 9.02
CA GLY A 26 3.49 23.24 10.15
C GLY A 26 4.95 22.78 9.99
N GLU A 27 5.22 21.86 9.06
CA GLU A 27 6.56 21.35 8.76
C GLU A 27 6.77 21.36 7.23
N PRO A 28 7.01 22.55 6.64
CA PRO A 28 7.06 22.72 5.18
C PRO A 28 8.23 22.00 4.54
N ASP A 29 9.33 21.80 5.28
CA ASP A 29 10.49 21.04 4.80
C ASP A 29 10.17 19.53 4.68
N GLY A 30 9.23 19.05 5.51
CA GLY A 30 8.79 17.68 5.58
C GLY A 30 9.77 16.74 6.29
N LYS A 31 9.30 15.51 6.53
CA LYS A 31 10.08 14.44 7.14
C LYS A 31 10.13 13.23 6.21
N LEU A 32 11.32 12.65 6.09
CA LEU A 32 11.52 11.40 5.36
C LEU A 32 11.14 10.23 6.24
N TYR A 33 10.32 9.33 5.70
CA TYR A 33 9.92 8.10 6.35
C TYR A 33 10.45 6.91 5.56
N PRO A 34 11.24 6.03 6.19
CA PRO A 34 11.72 4.82 5.53
C PRO A 34 10.53 3.91 5.21
N ILE A 35 10.56 3.35 4.01
CA ILE A 35 9.64 2.32 3.59
C ILE A 35 10.22 0.97 3.97
N VAL A 36 9.39 0.10 4.55
CA VAL A 36 9.81 -1.27 4.86
C VAL A 36 10.19 -2.04 3.59
N GLU A 37 11.27 -2.82 3.65
CA GLU A 37 11.59 -3.78 2.60
C GLU A 37 10.81 -5.09 2.86
N VAL A 38 10.39 -5.78 1.80
CA VAL A 38 9.60 -7.02 1.94
C VAL A 38 10.37 -8.10 2.70
N GLU A 39 11.69 -8.10 2.55
CA GLU A 39 12.59 -9.06 3.18
C GLU A 39 12.63 -8.90 4.71
N ASP A 40 12.31 -7.70 5.20
CA ASP A 40 12.25 -7.39 6.64
C ASP A 40 10.91 -7.79 7.27
N LEU A 41 9.93 -8.19 6.46
CA LEU A 41 8.61 -8.60 6.92
C LEU A 41 8.59 -10.08 7.29
N ASP A 42 7.94 -10.40 8.41
CA ASP A 42 7.70 -11.79 8.79
C ASP A 42 6.68 -12.48 7.86
N LEU A 43 6.57 -13.80 7.96
CA LEU A 43 5.69 -14.59 7.08
C LEU A 43 4.20 -14.22 7.24
N ASP A 44 3.78 -13.81 8.43
CA ASP A 44 2.39 -13.44 8.71
C ASP A 44 2.07 -12.07 8.07
N GLN A 45 2.99 -11.12 8.18
CA GLN A 45 2.93 -9.81 7.53
C GLN A 45 2.92 -9.95 6.01
N GLN A 46 3.79 -10.80 5.45
CA GLN A 46 3.79 -11.09 4.01
C GLN A 46 2.45 -11.69 3.55
N ALA A 47 1.86 -12.59 4.34
CA ALA A 47 0.56 -13.17 4.05
C ALA A 47 -0.57 -12.13 4.11
N GLU A 48 -0.54 -11.21 5.09
CA GLU A 48 -1.49 -10.09 5.15
C GLU A 48 -1.34 -9.15 3.95
N ILE A 49 -0.11 -8.82 3.53
CA ILE A 49 0.13 -7.99 2.35
C ILE A 49 -0.45 -8.65 1.10
N ALA A 50 -0.19 -9.95 0.91
CA ALA A 50 -0.74 -10.68 -0.23
C ALA A 50 -2.29 -10.64 -0.23
N ARG A 51 -2.91 -10.88 0.94
CA ARG A 51 -4.37 -10.85 1.10
C ARG A 51 -4.96 -9.47 0.77
N TYR A 52 -4.37 -8.40 1.31
CA TYR A 52 -4.87 -7.04 1.06
C TYR A 52 -4.58 -6.58 -0.37
N GLY A 53 -3.45 -7.00 -0.96
CA GLY A 53 -3.14 -6.77 -2.37
C GLY A 53 -4.19 -7.36 -3.32
N ASP A 54 -4.65 -8.59 -3.07
CA ASP A 54 -5.71 -9.21 -3.87
C ASP A 54 -7.07 -8.50 -3.71
N ILE A 55 -7.40 -8.03 -2.50
CA ILE A 55 -8.60 -7.21 -2.25
C ILE A 55 -8.52 -5.91 -3.06
N ILE A 56 -7.39 -5.21 -3.01
CA ILE A 56 -7.20 -3.94 -3.72
C ILE A 56 -7.35 -4.16 -5.21
N LYS A 57 -6.66 -5.15 -5.79
CA LYS A 57 -6.78 -5.44 -7.22
C LYS A 57 -8.23 -5.70 -7.65
N THR A 58 -8.92 -6.58 -6.92
CA THR A 58 -10.31 -6.96 -7.24
C THR A 58 -11.26 -5.77 -7.19
N LEU A 59 -11.09 -4.91 -6.18
CA LEU A 59 -12.00 -3.79 -5.95
C LEU A 59 -11.60 -2.55 -6.76
N ASP A 60 -10.32 -2.36 -7.09
CA ASP A 60 -9.87 -1.28 -7.97
C ASP A 60 -10.38 -1.49 -9.40
N ASP A 61 -10.37 -2.74 -9.90
CA ASP A 61 -10.98 -3.07 -11.20
C ASP A 61 -12.47 -2.72 -11.23
N LYS A 62 -13.22 -3.06 -10.17
CA LYS A 62 -14.64 -2.68 -10.02
C LYS A 62 -14.82 -1.17 -9.92
N LYS A 63 -13.96 -0.48 -9.17
CA LYS A 63 -14.00 0.98 -9.02
C LYS A 63 -13.78 1.68 -10.37
N ARG A 64 -12.80 1.25 -11.15
CA ARG A 64 -12.54 1.76 -12.51
C ARG A 64 -13.71 1.53 -13.45
N ALA A 65 -14.41 0.41 -13.29
CA ALA A 65 -15.64 0.10 -14.02
C ALA A 65 -16.89 0.82 -13.49
N ASN A 66 -16.78 1.65 -12.44
CA ASN A 66 -17.91 2.28 -11.72
C ASN A 66 -18.95 1.27 -11.16
N ASP A 67 -18.54 0.03 -10.88
CA ASP A 67 -19.39 -1.07 -10.40
C ASP A 67 -19.11 -1.42 -8.91
N ILE A 68 -18.50 -0.49 -8.17
CA ILE A 68 -18.14 -0.71 -6.76
C ILE A 68 -19.28 -0.28 -5.83
N THR A 69 -19.69 -1.18 -4.93
CA THR A 69 -20.68 -0.85 -3.89
C THR A 69 -20.05 -0.01 -2.76
N PRO A 70 -20.84 0.72 -1.95
CA PRO A 70 -20.31 1.46 -0.80
C PRO A 70 -19.56 0.58 0.22
N ALA A 71 -20.04 -0.65 0.43
CA ALA A 71 -19.38 -1.61 1.32
C ALA A 71 -18.01 -2.06 0.76
N GLU A 72 -17.92 -2.27 -0.54
CA GLU A 72 -16.67 -2.58 -1.22
C GLU A 72 -15.72 -1.38 -1.23
N ALA A 73 -16.21 -0.17 -1.46
CA ALA A 73 -15.40 1.05 -1.38
C ALA A 73 -14.78 1.20 0.02
N LYS A 74 -15.55 0.94 1.08
CA LYS A 74 -15.04 0.91 2.46
C LYS A 74 -13.99 -0.19 2.68
N LYS A 75 -14.22 -1.38 2.13
CA LYS A 75 -13.27 -2.50 2.20
C LYS A 75 -11.97 -2.19 1.45
N LEU A 76 -12.05 -1.54 0.30
CA LEU A 76 -10.91 -1.08 -0.49
C LEU A 76 -10.09 -0.04 0.28
N ALA A 77 -10.74 1.00 0.83
CA ALA A 77 -10.08 2.02 1.64
C ALA A 77 -9.38 1.42 2.88
N HIS A 78 -10.03 0.45 3.54
CA HIS A 78 -9.44 -0.27 4.66
C HIS A 78 -8.21 -1.09 4.24
N ALA A 79 -8.30 -1.83 3.12
CA ALA A 79 -7.18 -2.62 2.61
C ALA A 79 -5.97 -1.73 2.25
N ILE A 80 -6.21 -0.59 1.59
CA ILE A 80 -5.17 0.40 1.29
C ILE A 80 -4.54 0.91 2.58
N SER A 81 -5.35 1.31 3.57
CA SER A 81 -4.84 1.81 4.84
C SER A 81 -3.97 0.77 5.56
N ARG A 82 -4.38 -0.50 5.58
CA ARG A 82 -3.60 -1.59 6.20
C ARG A 82 -2.26 -1.80 5.49
N LEU A 83 -2.24 -1.81 4.15
CA LEU A 83 -0.98 -1.88 3.42
C LEU A 83 -0.07 -0.69 3.69
N VAL A 84 -0.60 0.54 3.68
CA VAL A 84 0.22 1.74 3.95
C VAL A 84 0.81 1.70 5.35
N ARG A 85 0.08 1.12 6.30
CA ARG A 85 0.58 0.94 7.66
C ARG A 85 1.77 -0.03 7.71
N PHE A 86 1.73 -1.12 6.94
CA PHE A 86 2.90 -2.00 6.81
C PHE A 86 4.08 -1.30 6.17
N MET A 87 3.82 -0.48 5.15
CA MET A 87 4.87 0.22 4.40
C MET A 87 5.59 1.27 5.26
N LEU A 88 4.89 1.95 6.17
CA LEU A 88 5.44 3.04 7.00
C LEU A 88 5.30 2.73 8.50
N PRO A 89 6.00 1.72 9.04
CA PRO A 89 5.85 1.30 10.43
C PRO A 89 6.33 2.36 11.43
N SER A 90 7.22 3.26 11.01
CA SER A 90 7.73 4.36 11.83
C SER A 90 6.85 5.62 11.80
N LEU A 91 5.75 5.61 11.04
CA LEU A 91 4.80 6.72 11.02
C LEU A 91 3.84 6.61 12.21
N GLU A 92 3.90 7.60 13.09
CA GLU A 92 3.06 7.69 14.28
C GLU A 92 1.56 7.62 13.92
N ASP A 93 0.76 7.01 14.80
CA ASP A 93 -0.68 6.76 14.60
C ASP A 93 -1.43 8.04 14.24
N GLN A 94 -1.19 9.11 15.00
CA GLN A 94 -1.82 10.41 14.76
C GLN A 94 -1.48 10.96 13.35
N ALA A 95 -0.19 10.93 12.98
CA ALA A 95 0.25 11.41 11.67
C ALA A 95 -0.31 10.55 10.52
N PHE A 96 -0.47 9.25 10.74
CA PHE A 96 -1.08 8.33 9.77
C PHE A 96 -2.58 8.58 9.58
N ASP A 97 -3.31 8.85 10.66
CA ASP A 97 -4.74 9.12 10.63
C ASP A 97 -5.05 10.45 9.94
N GLU A 98 -4.15 11.43 10.04
CA GLU A 98 -4.23 12.70 9.32
C GLU A 98 -3.96 12.58 7.81
N LEU A 99 -3.40 11.47 7.33
CA LEU A 99 -3.24 11.22 5.89
C LEU A 99 -4.60 11.09 5.20
N SER A 100 -4.84 11.91 4.18
CA SER A 100 -5.99 11.74 3.29
C SER A 100 -5.95 10.38 2.57
N ASP A 101 -7.11 9.86 2.18
CA ASP A 101 -7.19 8.64 1.36
C ASP A 101 -6.39 8.76 0.06
N GLY A 102 -6.38 9.95 -0.55
CA GLY A 102 -5.58 10.24 -1.74
C GLY A 102 -4.07 10.18 -1.48
N ALA A 103 -3.60 10.60 -0.31
CA ALA A 103 -2.19 10.47 0.07
C ALA A 103 -1.81 9.00 0.29
N LYS A 104 -2.66 8.23 0.97
CA LYS A 104 -2.49 6.78 1.18
C LYS A 104 -2.39 6.01 -0.14
N VAL A 105 -3.24 6.33 -1.12
CA VAL A 105 -3.17 5.74 -2.48
C VAL A 105 -1.84 6.05 -3.15
N LYS A 106 -1.40 7.31 -3.14
CA LYS A 106 -0.14 7.69 -3.78
C LYS A 106 1.10 7.10 -3.10
N ILE A 107 1.07 6.91 -1.78
CA ILE A 107 2.13 6.19 -1.05
C ILE A 107 2.22 4.74 -1.54
N LEU A 108 1.07 4.06 -1.67
CA LEU A 108 1.02 2.71 -2.21
C LEU A 108 1.54 2.64 -3.65
N GLU A 109 1.15 3.58 -4.51
CA GLU A 109 1.66 3.66 -5.89
C GLU A 109 3.19 3.87 -5.91
N ALA A 110 3.71 4.78 -5.08
CA ALA A 110 5.14 5.04 -4.99
C ALA A 110 5.92 3.80 -4.54
N PHE A 111 5.39 3.05 -3.56
CA PHE A 111 6.00 1.80 -3.11
C PHE A 111 6.01 0.72 -4.18
N LEU A 112 4.90 0.52 -4.89
CA LEU A 112 4.83 -0.46 -5.98
C LEU A 112 5.80 -0.13 -7.13
N LEU A 113 6.01 1.16 -7.41
CA LEU A 113 7.01 1.62 -8.38
C LEU A 113 8.45 1.40 -7.88
N ALA A 114 8.69 1.51 -6.56
CA ALA A 114 10.01 1.31 -5.96
C ALA A 114 10.36 -0.18 -5.73
N SER A 115 9.36 -1.06 -5.67
CA SER A 115 9.54 -2.49 -5.41
C SER A 115 8.98 -3.38 -6.55
N PRO A 116 9.56 -3.32 -7.76
CA PRO A 116 9.08 -4.12 -8.89
C PRO A 116 9.18 -5.64 -8.64
N ASP A 117 10.07 -6.08 -7.76
CA ASP A 117 10.18 -7.49 -7.38
C ASP A 117 9.08 -7.95 -6.41
N LEU A 118 8.43 -7.03 -5.70
CA LEU A 118 7.23 -7.32 -4.90
C LEU A 118 6.03 -7.62 -5.81
N LEU A 119 5.89 -6.86 -6.91
CA LEU A 119 4.90 -7.16 -7.97
C LEU A 119 5.15 -8.56 -8.55
N LYS A 120 6.42 -8.90 -8.86
CA LYS A 120 6.80 -10.23 -9.34
C LYS A 120 6.61 -11.33 -8.29
N SER A 121 6.87 -11.05 -7.01
CA SER A 121 6.73 -12.02 -5.91
C SER A 121 5.26 -12.32 -5.61
N VAL A 122 4.39 -11.31 -5.66
CA VAL A 122 2.92 -11.47 -5.62
C VAL A 122 2.45 -12.27 -6.84
N GLU A 123 3.01 -12.03 -8.03
CA GLU A 123 2.74 -12.84 -9.22
C GLU A 123 3.30 -14.28 -9.12
N ALA A 124 4.45 -14.48 -8.48
CA ALA A 124 5.09 -15.79 -8.32
C ALA A 124 4.42 -16.66 -7.24
N SER A 125 3.94 -16.05 -6.16
CA SER A 125 3.08 -16.66 -5.14
C SER A 125 1.81 -17.27 -5.79
N ARG A 126 1.27 -16.63 -6.83
CA ARG A 126 0.16 -17.17 -7.64
C ARG A 126 0.53 -18.42 -8.45
N GLY A 127 1.79 -18.55 -8.88
CA GLY A 127 2.27 -19.72 -9.64
C GLY A 127 2.37 -21.00 -8.81
N LYS A 128 2.56 -20.89 -7.49
CA LYS A 128 2.66 -22.06 -6.60
C LYS A 128 1.31 -22.53 -6.02
N SER A 129 0.28 -21.68 -6.02
CA SER A 129 -1.06 -22.01 -5.51
C SER A 129 -1.98 -22.76 -6.50
N LYS A 130 -1.40 -23.43 -7.52
CA LYS A 130 -2.13 -24.28 -8.47
C LYS A 130 -1.54 -25.68 -8.69
N ARG A 131 -0.73 -26.20 -7.76
CA ARG A 131 -0.34 -27.62 -7.78
C ARG A 131 -0.55 -28.28 -6.42
N LYS A 132 -1.76 -28.82 -6.21
CA LYS A 132 -2.03 -30.14 -5.61
C LYS A 132 -3.54 -30.35 -5.41
N THR A 133 -4.25 -30.71 -6.47
CA THR A 133 -5.50 -31.51 -6.38
C THR A 133 -5.77 -32.16 -7.73
N SER A 134 -4.97 -33.15 -8.08
CA SER A 134 -5.34 -34.14 -9.10
C SER A 134 -4.39 -35.33 -8.99
N ALA A 135 -4.66 -36.20 -8.02
CA ALA A 135 -4.28 -37.60 -8.10
C ALA A 135 -5.08 -38.44 -7.09
N SER A 136 -5.81 -39.41 -7.65
CA SER A 136 -6.24 -40.67 -7.04
C SER A 136 -7.50 -40.69 -6.18
N ARG A 137 -8.65 -41.01 -6.79
CA ARG A 137 -9.16 -42.39 -6.89
C ARG A 137 -10.30 -42.48 -7.90
#